data_AF-W4H411-F1
#
_entry.id   AF-W4H411-F1
#
_cell.length_a   1.000
_cell.length_b   1.000
_cell.length_c   1.000
_cell.angle_alpha   90.00
_cell.angle_beta   90.00
_cell.angle_gamma   90.00
#
_symmetry.space_group_name_H-M   'P 1'
#
loop_
_entity.id
_entity.type
_entity.pdbx_description
1 polymer ?
#
loop_
_entity_poly.entity_id
_entity_poly.type
_entity_poly.pdbx_seq_one_letter_code
_entity_poly.pdbx_strand_id
1 'polypeptide(L)'
;MLKRFVKFMSLKAIDHTDATYAALMPTHLELLRIDSAVAELKLFMSMTKKLQTRNITMSNVRYLFDAAILRHPFLDNFVGPTCKNVSSPVFESAIVKIQGSCENQLTPEERNQVLRLVKRADHAFAVDGHTR
;
A
#
# COMPACT_ATOMS: atom_id res chain seq x y z
N MET A 1 10.68 17.95 -2.08
CA MET A 1 11.80 18.52 -1.30
C MET A 1 13.02 17.58 -1.28
N LEU A 2 12.96 16.39 -0.67
CA LEU A 2 14.12 15.44 -0.60
C LEU A 2 14.76 15.05 -1.94
N LYS A 3 13.97 14.75 -2.98
CA LYS A 3 14.52 14.48 -4.33
C LYS A 3 15.33 15.66 -4.89
N ARG A 4 14.93 16.89 -4.58
CA ARG A 4 15.63 18.11 -5.01
C ARG A 4 16.93 18.28 -4.21
N PHE A 5 16.92 17.99 -2.91
CA PHE A 5 18.09 17.99 -2.06
C PHE A 5 19.15 16.98 -2.54
N VAL A 6 18.78 15.71 -2.73
CA VAL A 6 19.71 14.69 -3.25
C VAL A 6 20.26 15.08 -4.62
N LYS A 7 19.39 15.53 -5.54
CA LYS A 7 19.85 16.03 -6.85
C LYS A 7 20.81 17.20 -6.72
N PHE A 8 20.57 18.12 -5.79
CA PHE A 8 21.46 19.25 -5.52
C PHE A 8 22.81 18.82 -4.94
N MET A 9 22.83 17.83 -4.04
CA MET A 9 24.06 17.27 -3.47
C MET A 9 24.88 16.42 -4.46
N SER A 10 24.22 15.76 -5.42
CA SER A 10 24.91 14.97 -6.46
C SER A 10 25.44 15.82 -7.62
N LEU A 11 24.94 17.05 -7.78
CA LEU A 11 25.48 17.97 -8.76
C LEU A 11 26.80 18.51 -8.19
N LYS A 12 27.89 18.43 -8.96
CA LYS A 12 29.21 19.07 -8.69
C LYS A 12 29.14 20.61 -8.56
N ALA A 13 27.95 21.18 -8.37
CA ALA A 13 27.68 22.60 -8.29
C ALA A 13 28.04 23.19 -6.92
N ILE A 14 28.22 22.34 -5.90
CA ILE A 14 28.77 22.76 -4.61
C ILE A 14 30.27 22.55 -4.69
N ASP A 15 31.01 23.65 -4.63
CA ASP A 15 32.46 23.58 -4.48
C ASP A 15 32.77 22.96 -3.11
N HIS A 16 33.08 21.67 -3.10
CA HIS A 16 33.41 20.92 -1.88
C HIS A 16 34.75 21.36 -1.26
N THR A 17 35.45 22.32 -1.88
CA THR A 17 36.72 22.86 -1.38
C THR A 17 36.57 24.10 -0.51
N ASP A 18 35.40 24.74 -0.50
CA ASP A 18 35.11 25.83 0.44
C ASP A 18 34.82 25.23 1.83
N ALA A 19 35.76 25.45 2.76
CA ALA A 19 35.71 24.93 4.12
C ALA A 19 34.44 25.33 4.90
N THR A 20 33.85 26.48 4.55
CA THR A 20 32.64 27.01 5.19
C THR A 20 31.40 26.19 4.81
N TYR A 21 31.31 25.78 3.54
CA TYR A 21 30.22 24.94 3.05
C TYR A 21 30.46 23.46 3.31
N ALA A 22 31.71 23.00 3.26
CA ALA A 22 32.07 21.60 3.56
C ALA A 22 31.62 21.17 4.97
N ALA A 23 31.68 22.07 5.95
CA ALA A 23 31.19 21.80 7.31
C ALA A 23 29.67 21.63 7.42
N LEU A 24 28.90 22.15 6.45
CA LEU A 24 27.43 22.05 6.39
C LEU A 24 26.94 20.88 5.53
N MET A 25 27.87 20.19 4.85
CA MET A 25 27.56 19.07 3.98
C MET A 25 27.42 17.78 4.79
N PRO A 26 26.41 16.94 4.49
CA PRO A 26 26.36 15.61 5.06
C PRO A 26 27.61 14.84 4.65
N THR A 27 28.17 14.09 5.59
CA THR A 27 29.26 13.15 5.33
C THR A 27 28.85 12.11 4.29
N HIS A 28 29.82 11.45 3.67
CA HIS A 28 29.54 10.39 2.70
C HIS A 28 28.62 9.30 3.27
N LEU A 29 28.81 8.92 4.54
CA LEU A 29 27.96 7.94 5.21
C LEU A 29 26.52 8.45 5.40
N GLU A 30 26.35 9.73 5.71
CA GLU A 30 25.03 10.35 5.83
C GLU A 30 24.33 10.46 4.47
N LEU A 31 25.07 10.78 3.40
CA LEU A 31 24.52 10.76 2.03
C LEU A 31 24.00 9.37 1.65
N LEU A 32 24.76 8.30 1.92
CA LEU A 32 24.31 6.93 1.68
C LEU A 32 23.04 6.58 2.46
N ARG A 33 22.96 7.03 3.73
CA ARG A 33 21.75 6.86 4.55
C ARG A 33 20.55 7.62 3.98
N ILE A 34 20.76 8.86 3.52
CA ILE A 34 19.73 9.68 2.87
C ILE A 34 19.24 9.01 1.59
N ASP A 35 20.15 8.49 0.75
CA ASP A 35 19.79 7.80 -0.49
C ASP A 35 18.98 6.53 -0.23
N SER A 36 19.37 5.73 0.77
CA SER A 36 18.62 4.56 1.22
C SER A 36 17.20 4.96 1.67
N ALA A 37 17.08 5.96 2.55
CA ALA A 37 15.79 6.46 3.02
C ALA A 37 14.93 6.99 1.86
N VAL A 38 15.53 7.69 0.89
CA VAL A 38 14.81 8.17 -0.31
C VAL A 38 14.32 7.01 -1.17
N ALA A 39 15.07 5.92 -1.28
CA ALA A 39 14.62 4.72 -1.98
C ALA A 39 13.41 4.07 -1.29
N GLU A 40 13.43 3.96 0.04
CA GLU A 40 12.30 3.45 0.82
C GLU A 40 11.06 4.33 0.70
N LEU A 41 11.22 5.66 0.80
CA LEU A 41 10.12 6.59 0.61
C LEU A 41 9.51 6.51 -0.79
N LYS A 42 10.32 6.25 -1.83
CA LYS A 42 9.81 6.01 -3.20
C LYS A 42 8.96 4.74 -3.27
N LEU A 43 9.40 3.67 -2.60
CA LEU A 43 8.65 2.41 -2.53
C LEU A 43 7.30 2.64 -1.84
N PHE A 44 7.30 3.26 -0.66
CA PHE A 44 6.07 3.60 0.06
C PHE A 44 5.14 4.48 -0.77
N MET A 45 5.66 5.50 -1.45
CA MET A 45 4.88 6.35 -2.34
C MET A 45 4.26 5.55 -3.49
N SER A 46 4.95 4.55 -4.03
CA SER A 46 4.39 3.67 -5.06
C SER A 46 3.24 2.83 -4.52
N MET A 47 3.41 2.26 -3.32
CA MET A 47 2.37 1.46 -2.66
C MET A 47 1.14 2.30 -2.34
N THR A 48 1.30 3.49 -1.75
CA THR A 48 0.18 4.39 -1.44
C THR A 48 -0.54 4.87 -2.70
N LYS A 49 0.19 5.19 -3.78
CA LYS A 49 -0.43 5.48 -5.08
C LYS A 49 -1.27 4.33 -5.59
N LYS A 50 -0.80 3.09 -5.47
CA LYS A 50 -1.57 1.90 -5.88
C LYS A 50 -2.83 1.74 -5.02
N LEU A 51 -2.71 1.91 -3.70
CA LEU A 51 -3.84 1.88 -2.76
C LEU A 51 -4.89 2.96 -3.05
N GLN A 52 -4.48 4.13 -3.55
CA GLN A 52 -5.36 5.25 -3.88
C GLN A 52 -6.04 5.11 -5.26
N THR A 53 -5.83 4.01 -5.99
CA THR A 53 -6.53 3.76 -7.25
C THR A 53 -7.98 3.34 -7.00
N ARG A 54 -8.91 3.74 -7.90
CA ARG A 54 -10.35 3.44 -7.76
C ARG A 54 -10.69 1.95 -7.81
N ASN A 55 -9.88 1.14 -8.49
CA ASN A 55 -10.20 -0.24 -8.84
C ASN A 55 -9.26 -1.23 -8.14
N ILE A 56 -8.98 -1.03 -6.84
CA ILE A 56 -8.18 -1.97 -6.06
C ILE A 56 -9.08 -2.96 -5.32
N THR A 57 -8.72 -4.24 -5.39
CA THR A 57 -9.40 -5.31 -4.65
C THR A 57 -8.87 -5.38 -3.21
N MET A 58 -9.67 -5.89 -2.28
CA MET A 58 -9.23 -6.13 -0.90
C MET A 58 -8.04 -7.09 -0.84
N SER A 59 -8.01 -8.11 -1.70
CA SER A 59 -6.86 -9.02 -1.85
C SER A 59 -5.57 -8.28 -2.21
N ASN A 60 -5.63 -7.31 -3.14
CA ASN A 60 -4.49 -6.49 -3.53
C ASN A 60 -4.08 -5.50 -2.43
N VAL A 61 -5.04 -4.90 -1.72
CA VAL A 61 -4.77 -4.08 -0.53
C VAL A 61 -4.00 -4.90 0.50
N ARG A 62 -4.50 -6.11 0.78
CA ARG A 62 -3.91 -7.00 1.78
C ARG A 62 -2.50 -7.43 1.39
N TYR A 63 -2.29 -7.82 0.14
CA TYR A 63 -0.97 -8.12 -0.41
C TYR A 63 0.03 -6.96 -0.23
N LEU A 64 -0.38 -5.72 -0.54
CA LEU A 64 0.48 -4.55 -0.39
C LEU A 64 0.83 -4.29 1.08
N PHE A 65 -0.13 -4.39 1.98
CA PHE A 65 0.13 -4.18 3.40
C PHE A 65 0.98 -5.29 4.01
N ASP A 66 0.79 -6.56 3.64
CA ASP A 66 1.61 -7.67 4.12
C ASP A 66 3.05 -7.54 3.62
N ALA A 67 3.24 -7.12 2.37
CA ALA A 67 4.57 -6.77 1.85
C ALA A 67 5.21 -5.58 2.60
N ALA A 68 4.40 -4.59 3.03
CA ALA A 68 4.88 -3.47 3.83
C ALA A 68 5.35 -3.93 5.22
N ILE A 69 4.56 -4.79 5.88
CA ILE A 69 4.85 -5.35 7.21
C ILE A 69 6.12 -6.21 7.15
N LEU A 70 6.27 -7.05 6.12
CA LEU A 70 7.47 -7.86 5.93
C LEU A 70 8.75 -7.01 5.88
N ARG A 71 8.67 -5.83 5.25
CA ARG A 71 9.80 -4.91 5.15
C ARG A 71 9.99 -4.06 6.41
N HIS A 72 8.89 -3.68 7.06
CA HIS A 72 8.86 -2.80 8.21
C HIS A 72 7.88 -3.33 9.26
N PRO A 73 8.33 -4.25 10.16
CA PRO A 73 7.45 -4.97 11.07
C PRO A 73 6.59 -4.08 11.99
N PHE A 74 7.06 -2.88 12.32
CA PHE A 74 6.30 -1.93 13.14
C PHE A 74 4.96 -1.51 12.51
N LEU A 75 4.80 -1.67 11.19
CA LEU A 75 3.57 -1.34 10.47
C LEU A 75 2.41 -2.27 10.80
N ASP A 76 2.65 -3.44 11.38
CA ASP A 76 1.59 -4.38 11.77
C ASP A 76 0.56 -3.71 12.71
N ASN A 77 1.03 -2.84 13.61
CA ASN A 77 0.18 -2.05 14.50
C ASN A 77 -0.79 -1.09 13.79
N PHE A 78 -0.53 -0.77 12.53
CA PHE A 78 -1.28 0.23 11.75
C PHE A 78 -2.06 -0.36 10.58
N VAL A 79 -1.53 -1.40 9.94
CA VAL A 79 -2.10 -2.00 8.73
C VAL A 79 -2.19 -3.53 8.80
N GLY A 80 -1.89 -4.14 9.95
CA GLY A 80 -2.09 -5.57 10.18
C GLY A 80 -3.56 -5.99 10.03
N PRO A 81 -3.83 -7.28 9.78
CA PRO A 81 -5.18 -7.79 9.52
C PRO A 81 -6.15 -7.62 10.69
N THR A 82 -5.63 -7.52 11.92
CA THR A 82 -6.41 -7.37 13.16
C THR A 82 -6.07 -6.08 13.91
N CYS A 83 -5.41 -5.12 13.25
CA CYS A 83 -5.02 -3.89 13.92
C CYS A 83 -6.25 -3.02 14.25
N LYS A 84 -6.07 -2.07 15.17
CA LYS A 84 -7.17 -1.20 15.65
C LYS A 84 -7.85 -0.39 14.53
N ASN A 85 -7.15 -0.14 13.42
CA ASN A 85 -7.67 0.62 12.29
C ASN A 85 -8.59 -0.21 11.38
N VAL A 86 -8.58 -1.54 11.49
CA VAL A 86 -9.45 -2.44 10.73
C VAL A 86 -10.82 -2.48 11.38
N SER A 87 -11.86 -2.02 10.67
CA SER A 87 -13.21 -1.92 11.23
C SER A 87 -13.88 -3.29 11.38
N SER A 88 -13.64 -4.22 10.46
CA SER A 88 -14.22 -5.56 10.52
C SER A 88 -13.23 -6.60 9.99
N PRO A 89 -12.29 -7.06 10.85
CA PRO A 89 -11.24 -8.01 10.45
C PRO A 89 -11.78 -9.29 9.82
N VAL A 90 -12.87 -9.82 10.38
CA VAL A 90 -13.47 -11.08 9.90
C VAL A 90 -14.11 -10.91 8.53
N PHE A 91 -14.78 -9.78 8.30
CA PHE A 91 -15.34 -9.45 6.99
C PHE A 91 -14.24 -9.26 5.95
N GLU A 92 -13.19 -8.49 6.26
CA GLU A 92 -12.08 -8.27 5.33
C GLU A 92 -11.38 -9.59 4.96
N SER A 93 -11.13 -10.46 5.95
CA SER A 93 -10.60 -11.81 5.73
C SER A 93 -11.49 -12.64 4.79
N ALA A 94 -12.81 -12.62 5.01
CA ALA A 94 -13.77 -13.33 4.17
C ALA A 94 -13.73 -12.84 2.71
N ILE A 95 -13.69 -11.53 2.47
CA ILE A 95 -13.60 -10.95 1.13
C ILE A 95 -12.29 -11.34 0.43
N VAL A 96 -11.16 -11.31 1.15
CA VAL A 96 -9.87 -11.72 0.60
C VAL A 96 -9.89 -13.19 0.14
N LYS A 97 -10.50 -14.09 0.94
CA LYS A 97 -10.65 -15.51 0.58
C LYS A 97 -11.54 -15.72 -0.64
N ILE A 98 -12.67 -15.00 -0.73
CA ILE A 98 -13.57 -15.06 -1.90
C ILE A 98 -12.84 -14.57 -3.15
N GLN A 99 -12.12 -13.45 -3.07
CA GLN A 99 -11.34 -12.92 -4.20
C GLN A 99 -10.19 -13.85 -4.63
N GLY A 100 -9.74 -14.74 -3.74
CA GLY A 100 -8.73 -15.76 -4.01
C GLY A 100 -9.29 -17.12 -4.45
N SER A 101 -10.61 -17.26 -4.66
CA SER A 101 -11.26 -18.55 -4.97
C SER A 101 -11.05 -19.62 -3.89
N CYS A 102 -10.97 -19.18 -2.63
CA CYS A 102 -10.79 -20.01 -1.43
C CYS A 102 -12.06 -20.04 -0.57
N GLU A 103 -13.25 -20.05 -1.17
CA GLU A 103 -14.53 -20.03 -0.44
C GLU A 103 -14.73 -21.29 0.42
N ASN A 104 -14.11 -22.40 0.02
CA ASN A 104 -14.05 -23.62 0.81
C ASN A 104 -13.36 -23.43 2.18
N GLN A 105 -12.51 -22.42 2.34
CA GLN A 105 -11.77 -22.10 3.57
C GLN A 105 -12.44 -21.02 4.44
N LEU A 106 -13.65 -20.58 4.07
CA LEU A 106 -14.43 -19.65 4.89
C LEU A 106 -14.91 -20.34 6.16
N THR A 107 -14.58 -19.76 7.31
CA THR A 107 -15.12 -20.16 8.62
C THR A 107 -16.61 -19.84 8.70
N PRO A 108 -17.36 -20.48 9.62
CA PRO A 108 -18.79 -20.19 9.79
C PRO A 108 -19.08 -18.69 10.08
N GLU A 109 -18.22 -18.04 10.87
CA GLU A 109 -18.35 -16.61 11.18
C GLU A 109 -18.07 -15.74 9.94
N GLU A 110 -17.00 -16.04 9.19
CA GLU A 110 -16.71 -15.35 7.93
C GLU A 110 -17.86 -15.49 6.92
N ARG A 111 -18.44 -16.70 6.79
CA ARG A 111 -19.62 -16.93 5.94
C ARG A 111 -20.77 -16.03 6.37
N ASN A 112 -21.07 -15.98 7.67
CA ASN A 112 -22.16 -15.17 8.22
C ASN A 112 -22.02 -13.68 7.89
N GLN A 113 -20.80 -13.14 7.98
CA GLN A 113 -20.50 -11.74 7.67
C GLN A 113 -20.69 -11.39 6.17
N VAL A 114 -20.48 -12.35 5.27
CA VAL A 114 -20.61 -12.13 3.82
C VAL A 114 -21.94 -12.62 3.23
N LEU A 115 -22.80 -13.30 4.01
CA LEU A 115 -24.09 -13.85 3.54
C LEU A 115 -24.94 -12.83 2.76
N ARG A 116 -24.94 -11.56 3.20
CA ARG A 116 -25.71 -10.49 2.55
C ARG A 116 -25.11 -10.00 1.24
N LEU A 117 -23.81 -10.23 1.01
CA LEU A 117 -23.12 -9.87 -0.22
C LEU A 117 -23.24 -10.93 -1.32
N VAL A 118 -23.54 -12.19 -0.94
CA VAL A 118 -23.67 -13.31 -1.88
C VAL A 118 -24.96 -13.22 -2.73
N LYS A 119 -25.93 -12.38 -2.37
CA LYS A 119 -27.16 -12.18 -3.16
C LYS A 119 -27.07 -10.98 -4.11
N ARG A 120 -26.60 -11.24 -5.34
CA ARG A 120 -27.15 -10.67 -6.59
C ARG A 120 -26.60 -11.41 -7.81
N ALA A 121 -27.10 -12.61 -8.05
CA ALA A 121 -27.01 -13.26 -9.37
C ALA A 121 -28.26 -12.98 -10.24
N ASP A 122 -29.36 -12.45 -9.67
CA ASP A 122 -30.67 -12.44 -10.34
C ASP A 122 -31.07 -11.12 -11.01
N HIS A 123 -30.19 -10.11 -11.06
CA HIS A 123 -30.36 -9.04 -12.05
C HIS A 123 -29.46 -9.32 -13.23
N ALA A 124 -29.86 -10.37 -13.96
CA ALA A 124 -29.61 -10.45 -15.39
C ALA A 124 -29.85 -9.07 -16.00
N PHE A 125 -28.96 -8.68 -16.90
CA PHE A 125 -29.19 -7.61 -17.85
C PHE A 125 -30.50 -7.91 -18.61
N ALA A 126 -31.63 -7.48 -18.07
CA ALA A 126 -32.83 -7.24 -18.86
C ALA A 126 -32.50 -6.00 -19.70
N VAL A 127 -31.83 -6.24 -20.82
CA VAL A 127 -31.90 -5.33 -21.96
C VAL A 127 -33.32 -5.49 -22.48
N ASP A 128 -34.26 -4.74 -21.87
CA ASP A 128 -35.57 -4.55 -22.45
C ASP A 128 -35.36 -3.83 -23.78
N GLY A 129 -35.48 -4.59 -24.85
CA GLY A 129 -35.69 -4.06 -26.18
C GLY A 129 -36.97 -3.26 -26.17
N HIS A 130 -36.86 -1.94 -26.32
CA HIS A 130 -37.95 -1.11 -26.82
C HIS A 130 -37.51 -0.44 -28.11
N THR A 131 -37.87 -1.13 -29.19
CA THR A 131 -38.30 -0.53 -30.44
C THR A 131 -39.24 0.64 -30.15
N ARG A 132 -38.84 1.85 -30.57
CA ARG A 132 -39.66 2.80 -31.33
C ARG A 132 -38.81 3.97 -31.79
#